data_AF-A0A382L8L7-F1
#
_entry.id   AF-A0A382L8L7-F1
#
_cell.length_a   1.000
_cell.length_b   1.000
_cell.length_c   1.000
_cell.angle_alpha   90.00
_cell.angle_beta   90.00
_cell.angle_gamma   90.00
#
_symmetry.space_group_name_H-M   'P 1'
#
loop_
_entity.id
_entity.type
_entity.pdbx_description
1 polymer ?
#
loop_
_entity_poly.entity_id
_entity_poly.type
_entity_poly.pdbx_seq_one_letter_code
_entity_poly.pdbx_strand_id
1 'polypeptide(L)'
;MARLTITEASRRFGVATNTIRRRISRGELTPIQASSTTGRGRRLFDISDLIRVFGEPSGTFPKEDPASSAWKPVQIPDPTDSSPQMAVENAALRARLEAQERHLEDLRLLLTP
;
A
#
# COMPACT_ATOMS: atom_id res chain seq x y z
N MET A 1 -8.09 -3.00 -1.57
CA MET A 1 -7.57 -4.28 -1.04
C MET A 1 -6.45 -3.98 -0.06
N ALA A 2 -6.47 -4.58 1.13
CA ALA A 2 -5.46 -4.33 2.15
C ALA A 2 -4.13 -4.99 1.75
N ARG A 3 -3.03 -4.25 1.88
CA ARG A 3 -1.68 -4.70 1.51
C ARG A 3 -0.87 -4.99 2.76
N LEU A 4 -0.16 -6.11 2.79
CA LEU A 4 0.65 -6.54 3.92
C LEU A 4 2.11 -6.70 3.54
N THR A 5 3.00 -6.31 4.45
CA THR A 5 4.42 -6.64 4.39
C THR A 5 4.67 -8.10 4.77
N ILE A 6 5.89 -8.61 4.51
CA ILE A 6 6.30 -9.96 4.93
C ILE A 6 6.11 -10.17 6.44
N THR A 7 6.45 -9.17 7.26
CA THR A 7 6.35 -9.27 8.72
C THR A 7 4.90 -9.30 9.18
N GLU A 8 4.03 -8.49 8.58
CA GLU A 8 2.60 -8.49 8.89
C GLU A 8 1.93 -9.78 8.45
N ALA A 9 2.24 -10.27 7.24
CA ALA A 9 1.77 -11.56 6.76
C ALA A 9 2.22 -12.70 7.67
N SER A 10 3.48 -12.66 8.15
CA SER A 10 4.00 -13.65 9.09
C SER A 10 3.20 -13.69 10.39
N ARG A 11 2.89 -12.52 10.97
CA ARG A 11 2.07 -12.44 12.19
C ARG A 11 0.63 -12.89 11.96
N ARG A 12 0.00 -12.45 10.87
CA ARG A 12 -1.42 -12.73 10.61
C ARG A 12 -1.69 -14.19 10.25
N PHE A 13 -0.80 -14.82 9.49
CA PHE A 13 -0.99 -16.20 9.02
C PHE A 13 -0.24 -17.22 9.90
N GLY A 14 0.51 -16.79 10.92
CA GLY A 14 1.33 -17.68 11.74
C GLY A 14 2.46 -18.37 10.97
N VAL A 15 2.88 -17.81 9.84
CA VAL A 15 3.88 -18.40 8.94
C VAL A 15 5.23 -17.72 9.14
N ALA A 16 6.32 -18.47 9.22
CA ALA A 16 7.66 -17.88 9.31
C ALA A 16 8.00 -17.01 8.09
N THR A 17 8.66 -15.87 8.30
CA THR A 17 9.08 -14.94 7.23
C THR A 17 9.94 -15.62 6.15
N ASN A 18 10.78 -16.59 6.54
CA ASN A 18 11.57 -17.41 5.61
C ASN A 18 10.70 -18.29 4.71
N THR A 19 9.59 -18.81 5.21
CA THR A 19 8.63 -19.57 4.40
C THR A 19 7.97 -18.67 3.37
N ILE A 20 7.60 -17.44 3.75
CA ILE A 20 7.06 -16.44 2.82
C ILE A 20 8.09 -16.10 1.74
N ARG A 21 9.35 -15.85 2.13
CA ARG A 21 10.46 -15.63 1.17
C ARG A 21 10.68 -16.80 0.22
N ARG A 22 10.56 -18.05 0.72
CA ARG A 22 10.68 -19.26 -0.10
C ARG A 22 9.55 -19.37 -1.13
N ARG A 23 8.32 -19.02 -0.76
CA ARG A 23 7.17 -19.01 -1.68
C ARG A 23 7.34 -17.94 -2.78
N ILE A 24 7.94 -16.80 -2.45
CA ILE A 24 8.33 -15.79 -3.44
C ILE A 24 9.38 -16.34 -4.40
N SER A 25 10.45 -16.97 -3.89
CA SER A 25 11.51 -17.54 -4.76
C SER A 25 11.00 -18.67 -5.67
N ARG A 26 9.91 -19.34 -5.28
CA ARG A 26 9.24 -20.37 -6.07
C ARG A 26 8.22 -19.80 -7.08
N GLY A 27 7.98 -18.48 -7.08
CA GLY A 27 7.00 -17.84 -7.94
C GLY A 27 5.54 -18.07 -7.52
N GLU A 28 5.31 -18.60 -6.32
CA GLU A 28 3.96 -18.88 -5.82
C GLU A 28 3.28 -17.62 -5.24
N LEU A 29 4.10 -16.66 -4.80
CA LEU A 29 3.69 -15.32 -4.34
C LEU A 29 4.41 -14.25 -5.13
N THR A 30 3.63 -13.30 -5.67
CA THR A 30 4.16 -12.16 -6.42
C THR A 30 4.19 -10.92 -5.52
N PRO A 31 5.38 -10.41 -5.15
CA PRO A 31 5.47 -9.20 -4.35
C PRO A 31 5.15 -7.97 -5.21
N ILE A 32 4.24 -7.14 -4.73
CA ILE A 32 4.05 -5.78 -5.23
C ILE A 32 5.20 -4.94 -4.67
N GLN A 33 6.04 -4.39 -5.54
CA GLN A 33 7.09 -3.49 -5.11
C GLN A 33 6.46 -2.14 -4.74
N ALA A 34 6.47 -1.80 -3.45
CA ALA A 34 6.22 -0.43 -3.02
C ALA A 34 7.50 0.37 -3.18
N SER A 35 7.43 1.38 -4.04
CA SER A 35 8.48 2.39 -4.13
C SER A 35 8.71 2.96 -2.73
N SER A 36 9.96 2.94 -2.29
CA SER A 36 10.39 3.43 -0.99
C SER A 36 11.36 4.56 -1.24
N THR A 37 11.12 5.71 -0.61
CA THR A 37 12.01 6.88 -0.62
C THR A 37 13.44 6.52 -0.18
N THR A 38 13.62 5.41 0.56
CA THR A 38 14.92 4.92 1.05
C THR A 38 15.63 3.94 0.08
N GLY A 39 15.16 3.78 -1.16
CA GLY A 39 15.80 2.94 -2.19
C GLY A 39 15.70 1.43 -1.99
N ARG A 40 15.36 0.95 -0.78
CA ARG A 40 14.95 -0.42 -0.50
C ARG A 40 13.42 -0.52 -0.61
N GLY A 41 12.94 -0.92 -1.78
CA GLY A 41 11.51 -1.14 -2.01
C GLY A 41 10.92 -2.14 -1.03
N ARG A 42 9.81 -1.77 -0.38
CA ARG A 42 9.10 -2.69 0.53
C ARG A 42 8.29 -3.66 -0.33
N ARG A 43 8.35 -4.96 0.00
CA ARG A 43 7.55 -5.98 -0.66
C ARG A 43 6.18 -6.05 0.03
N LEU A 44 5.14 -5.71 -0.72
CA LEU A 44 3.75 -5.79 -0.29
C LEU A 44 3.04 -6.97 -0.97
N PHE A 45 2.06 -7.53 -0.29
CA PHE A 45 1.25 -8.66 -0.75
C PHE A 45 -0.22 -8.36 -0.53
N ASP A 46 -1.06 -8.83 -1.46
CA ASP A 46 -2.49 -8.85 -1.25
C ASP A 46 -2.87 -9.95 -0.26
N ILE A 47 -3.85 -9.68 0.59
CA ILE A 47 -4.42 -10.68 1.50
C ILE A 47 -4.95 -11.88 0.71
N SER A 48 -5.55 -11.65 -0.44
CA SER A 48 -6.14 -12.71 -1.29
C SER A 48 -5.08 -13.72 -1.75
N ASP A 49 -3.90 -13.23 -2.13
CA ASP A 49 -2.77 -14.10 -2.51
C ASP A 49 -2.22 -14.88 -1.32
N LEU A 50 -2.17 -14.25 -0.15
CA LEU A 50 -1.73 -14.92 1.07
C LEU A 50 -2.71 -16.02 1.48
N ILE A 51 -4.02 -15.79 1.37
CA ILE A 51 -5.05 -16.81 1.63
C ILE A 51 -4.93 -17.95 0.62
N ARG A 52 -4.74 -17.64 -0.67
CA ARG A 52 -4.56 -18.67 -1.71
C ARG A 52 -3.36 -19.58 -1.45
N VAL A 53 -2.26 -19.03 -0.92
CA VAL A 53 -1.00 -19.79 -0.74
C VAL A 53 -0.89 -20.45 0.63
N PHE A 54 -1.41 -19.81 1.69
CA PHE A 54 -1.27 -20.27 3.07
C PHE A 54 -2.59 -20.72 3.72
N GLY A 55 -3.72 -20.53 3.06
CA GLY A 55 -5.05 -20.78 3.63
C GLY A 55 -5.56 -19.61 4.48
N GLU A 56 -6.73 -19.78 5.09
CA GLU A 56 -7.28 -18.76 5.98
C GLU A 56 -6.40 -18.57 7.23
N PRO A 57 -6.16 -17.31 7.65
CA PRO A 57 -5.38 -17.05 8.85
C PRO A 57 -6.12 -17.62 10.07
N SER A 58 -5.50 -18.59 10.75
CA SER A 58 -5.99 -19.06 12.05
C SER A 58 -5.94 -17.89 13.03
N GLY A 59 -7.09 -17.42 13.51
CA GLY A 59 -7.28 -16.20 14.31
C GLY A 59 -6.57 -16.14 15.67
N THR A 60 -5.57 -16.99 15.93
CA THR A 60 -4.70 -16.93 17.09
C THR A 60 -3.61 -15.90 16.85
N PHE A 61 -3.93 -14.64 17.13
CA PHE A 61 -2.95 -13.58 17.29
C PHE A 61 -2.05 -13.94 18.47
N PRO A 62 -0.71 -14.05 18.29
CA PRO A 62 0.19 -14.06 19.43
C PRO A 62 0.00 -12.74 20.15
N LYS A 63 -0.43 -12.80 21.42
CA LYS A 63 -0.45 -11.66 22.33
C LYS A 63 0.95 -11.06 22.30
N GLU A 64 1.08 -9.81 21.87
CA GLU A 64 2.39 -9.15 21.79
C GLU A 64 3.03 -9.16 23.19
N ASP A 65 4.07 -9.96 23.38
CA ASP A 65 4.91 -9.87 24.56
C ASP A 65 5.64 -8.52 24.51
N PRO A 66 5.45 -7.62 25.50
CA PRO A 66 6.02 -6.27 25.46
C PRO A 66 7.55 -6.22 25.67
N ALA A 67 8.24 -7.35 25.67
CA ALA A 67 9.62 -7.45 26.16
C ALA A 67 10.73 -7.44 25.09
N SER A 68 10.42 -7.49 23.79
CA SER A 68 11.48 -7.55 22.77
C SER A 68 11.18 -6.72 21.53
N SER A 69 11.15 -5.40 21.71
CA SER A 69 11.25 -4.48 20.60
C SER A 69 11.58 -3.09 21.12
N ALA A 70 12.85 -2.69 21.01
CA ALA A 70 13.31 -1.31 21.17
C ALA A 70 12.79 -0.45 20.01
N TRP A 71 11.47 -0.33 19.89
CA TRP A 71 10.81 0.48 18.89
C TRP A 71 10.51 1.82 19.57
N LYS A 72 11.23 2.86 19.15
CA LYS A 72 10.75 4.22 19.35
C LYS A 72 9.35 4.28 18.71
N PRO A 73 8.31 4.70 19.44
CA PRO A 73 7.01 4.87 18.82
C PRO A 73 7.18 5.96 17.77
N VAL A 74 7.15 5.59 16.50
CA VAL A 74 6.82 6.54 15.45
C VAL A 74 5.39 6.94 15.79
N GLN A 75 5.24 8.17 16.27
CA GLN A 75 3.92 8.78 16.44
C GLN A 75 3.23 8.66 15.09
N ILE A 76 2.27 7.76 15.00
CA ILE A 76 1.33 7.71 13.88
C ILE A 76 0.55 9.02 14.01
N PRO A 77 0.68 9.96 13.05
CA PRO A 77 -0.13 11.16 13.10
C PRO A 77 -1.59 10.73 13.07
N ASP A 78 -2.34 11.28 14.02
CA ASP A 78 -3.77 11.11 14.17
C ASP A 78 -4.48 11.21 12.79
N PRO A 79 -5.35 10.27 12.38
CA PRO A 79 -6.02 10.30 11.07
C PRO A 79 -6.96 11.49 10.88
N THR A 80 -7.08 12.37 11.87
CA THR A 80 -8.00 13.50 11.89
C THR A 80 -7.46 14.76 11.17
N ASP A 81 -6.14 14.85 10.93
CA ASP A 81 -5.53 16.02 10.27
C ASP A 81 -5.38 15.92 8.73
N SER A 82 -5.69 14.76 8.13
CA SER A 82 -5.51 14.55 6.68
C SER A 82 -6.69 14.99 5.80
N SER A 83 -7.82 15.35 6.41
CA SER A 83 -9.05 15.78 5.70
C SER A 83 -8.88 17.06 4.87
N PRO A 84 -8.29 18.17 5.38
CA PRO A 84 -8.16 19.39 4.58
C PRO A 84 -7.16 19.24 3.43
N GLN A 85 -6.09 18.46 3.62
CA GLN A 85 -5.03 18.32 2.63
C GLN A 85 -5.49 17.54 1.39
N MET A 86 -6.27 16.47 1.58
CA MET A 86 -6.87 15.73 0.47
C MET A 86 -7.90 16.56 -0.30
N ALA A 87 -8.67 17.41 0.38
CA ALA A 87 -9.65 18.29 -0.27
C ALA A 87 -8.95 19.35 -1.15
N VAL A 88 -7.86 19.93 -0.67
CA VAL A 88 -7.02 20.88 -1.42
C VAL A 88 -6.39 20.21 -2.64
N GLU A 89 -5.87 18.99 -2.49
CA GLU A 89 -5.27 18.24 -3.59
C GLU A 89 -6.32 17.87 -4.66
N ASN A 90 -7.52 17.46 -4.26
CA ASN A 90 -8.62 17.19 -5.19
C ASN A 90 -9.07 18.45 -5.94
N ALA A 91 -9.16 19.59 -5.25
CA ALA A 91 -9.51 20.86 -5.88
C ALA A 91 -8.45 21.30 -6.91
N ALA A 92 -7.17 21.16 -6.57
CA ALA A 92 -6.06 21.48 -7.47
C ALA A 92 -6.03 20.56 -8.70
N LEU A 93 -6.27 19.26 -8.52
CA LEU A 93 -6.35 18.29 -9.61
C LEU A 93 -7.53 18.57 -10.55
N ARG A 94 -8.71 18.89 -10.00
CA ARG A 94 -9.88 19.27 -10.79
C ARG A 94 -9.63 20.54 -11.61
N ALA A 95 -9.05 21.58 -11.01
CA ALA A 95 -8.71 22.81 -11.72
C ALA A 95 -7.72 22.56 -12.87
N ARG A 96 -6.76 21.66 -12.69
CA ARG A 96 -5.82 21.27 -13.75
C ARG A 96 -6.50 20.52 -14.89
N LEU A 97 -7.43 19.63 -14.59
CA LEU A 97 -8.22 18.93 -15.61
C LEU A 97 -9.09 19.91 -16.41
N GLU A 98 -9.80 20.81 -15.74
CA GLU A 98 -10.61 21.84 -16.41
C GLU A 98 -9.76 22.75 -17.31
N ALA A 99 -8.55 23.11 -16.88
CA ALA A 99 -7.63 23.89 -17.69
C ALA A 99 -7.15 23.11 -18.94
N GLN A 100 -6.92 21.80 -18.80
CA GLN A 100 -6.57 20.94 -19.94
C GLN A 100 -7.75 20.76 -20.90
N GLU A 101 -8.97 20.60 -20.39
CA GLU A 101 -10.19 20.49 -21.20
C GLU A 101 -10.44 21.75 -22.01
N ARG A 102 -10.33 22.94 -21.40
CA ARG A 102 -10.43 24.22 -22.14
C ARG A 102 -9.39 24.35 -23.23
N HIS A 103 -8.14 23.95 -22.96
CA HIS A 103 -7.10 23.98 -23.97
C HIS A 103 -7.40 23.05 -25.16
N LEU A 104 -7.99 21.88 -24.88
CA LEU A 104 -8.43 20.98 -25.94
C LEU A 104 -9.62 21.54 -26.73
N GLU A 105 -10.56 22.23 -26.09
CA GLU A 105 -11.67 22.88 -26.75
C GLU A 105 -11.20 24.02 -27.68
N ASP A 106 -10.27 24.87 -27.22
CA ASP A 106 -9.67 25.93 -28.05
C ASP A 106 -8.96 25.34 -29.29
N LEU A 107 -8.21 24.25 -29.10
CA LEU A 107 -7.55 23.55 -30.22
C LEU A 107 -8.57 22.93 -31.17
N ARG A 108 -9.68 22.39 -30.66
CA ARG A 108 -10.75 21.86 -31.50
C ARG A 108 -11.40 22.96 -32.34
N LEU A 109 -11.69 24.12 -31.75
CA LEU A 109 -12.28 25.26 -32.45
C LEU A 109 -11.37 25.78 -33.58
N LEU A 110 -10.06 25.79 -33.37
CA LEU A 110 -9.07 26.17 -34.40
C LEU A 110 -8.93 25.15 -35.54
N LEU A 111 -9.31 23.89 -35.30
CA LEU A 111 -9.20 22.78 -36.26
C LEU A 111 -10.53 22.46 -36.97
N THR A 112 -11.64 23.05 -36.54
CA THR A 112 -12.91 23.07 -37.29
C THR A 112 -12.93 24.23 -38.29
N PRO A 113 -12.95 23.98 -39.61
CA PRO A 113 -13.06 25.03 -40.63
C PRO A 113 -14.45 25.69 -40.67
#